data_AF-A0A6J4YBC4-F1
#
_entry.id   AF-A0A6J4YBC4-F1
#
_cell.length_a   1.000
_cell.length_b   1.000
_cell.length_c   1.000
_cell.angle_alpha   90.00
_cell.angle_beta   90.00
_cell.angle_gamma   90.00
#
_symmetry.space_group_name_H-M   'P 1'
#
loop_
_entity.id
_entity.type
_entity.pdbx_description
1 polymer ?
#
loop_
_entity_poly.entity_id
_entity_poly.type
_entity_poly.pdbx_seq_one_letter_code
_entity_poly.pdbx_strand_id
1 'polypeptide(L)'
;MKCPRCGFVFQKKRADCAKCGIVFAKIKPGRQSQPKLLMATKIPYDAYGIFPKLIYPLAIAKIYVETVYRKMLGLIWDELIKGKKDLNQTGNFVAFLVFCVFSLLMHHIDDYVGYVIAAFAAIWFLDMKLARSKYCNGEQNEFIRLIKNPRGKLILRKSNPDGEVEYEMDLTPSEINHISIARVNRKGGAFQDTVATVWQSSFSFNDESKQLFSEDNDLSRAMKKVRYLSKLLRVKFRFEHSQNVDPFTQSSRGKNTEDDIKVEAKNNRIKISTRWTSNMRLRFIALILRESGFFLFLLIVAGVMIKFGGLLIFLYDRFYGSGMASVNMEFSFLGIISVFEPESDPVDIVEYAVAMALLIRKTLLLARPQHVSIDRTTTRYYVNKKLEGECKTAEMDHVWLLTSPEPTIVLSDPDSSIVVKNLKSMQEFKSFFHKIREAMETFKATPIHERPNAAPGIEMSPDL
;
A
#
# COMPACT_ATOMS: atom_id res chain seq x y z
N MET A 1 17.67 26.52 5.79
CA MET A 1 17.75 25.04 5.68
C MET A 1 16.87 24.44 6.77
N LYS A 2 16.23 23.30 6.53
CA LYS A 2 15.56 22.54 7.59
C LYS A 2 16.57 21.57 8.21
N CYS A 3 16.65 21.53 9.53
CA CYS A 3 17.46 20.52 10.21
C CYS A 3 16.89 19.12 9.88
N PRO A 4 17.71 18.17 9.38
CA PRO A 4 17.23 16.83 9.02
C PRO A 4 16.78 16.01 10.25
N ARG A 5 17.30 16.31 11.44
CA ARG A 5 16.96 15.63 12.70
C ARG A 5 15.67 16.13 13.35
N CYS A 6 15.44 17.44 13.38
CA CYS A 6 14.31 18.03 14.12
C CYS A 6 13.36 18.90 13.27
N GLY A 7 13.59 19.02 11.97
CA GLY A 7 12.78 19.80 11.03
C GLY A 7 12.88 21.32 11.18
N PHE A 8 13.64 21.82 12.16
CA PHE A 8 13.73 23.25 12.47
C PHE A 8 14.34 24.06 11.31
N VAL A 9 13.67 25.13 10.89
CA VAL A 9 14.13 26.00 9.80
C VAL A 9 15.08 27.04 10.38
N PHE A 10 16.34 27.05 9.94
CA PHE A 10 17.31 28.06 10.34
C PHE A 10 17.95 28.76 9.13
N GLN A 11 18.41 29.99 9.36
CA GLN A 11 19.09 30.81 8.36
C GLN A 11 20.48 30.24 8.04
N LYS A 12 20.87 30.29 6.76
CA LYS A 12 22.03 29.64 6.13
C LYS A 12 23.41 29.94 6.76
N LYS A 13 23.49 30.87 7.74
CA LYS A 13 24.73 31.35 8.36
C LYS A 13 25.16 30.62 9.63
N ARG A 14 24.28 29.83 10.27
CA ARG A 14 24.66 29.04 11.45
C ARG A 14 25.06 27.62 11.05
N ALA A 15 26.25 27.22 11.50
CA ALA A 15 26.78 25.88 11.30
C ALA A 15 26.17 24.88 12.28
N ASP A 16 25.30 25.30 13.19
CA ASP A 16 24.74 24.48 14.25
C ASP A 16 23.21 24.63 14.34
N CYS A 17 22.50 23.52 14.52
CA CYS A 17 21.07 23.58 14.78
C CYS A 17 20.83 24.03 16.22
N ALA A 18 20.28 25.23 16.41
CA ALA A 18 19.98 25.78 17.73
C ALA A 18 19.04 24.91 18.59
N LYS A 19 18.24 24.01 17.97
CA LYS A 19 17.30 23.14 18.69
C LYS A 19 17.90 21.80 19.11
N CYS A 20 18.80 21.22 18.32
CA CYS A 20 19.32 19.86 18.56
C CYS A 20 20.85 19.77 18.54
N GLY A 21 21.56 20.89 18.47
CA GLY A 21 23.02 20.97 18.57
C GLY A 21 23.83 20.36 17.42
N ILE A 22 23.19 19.86 16.36
CA ILE A 22 23.91 19.28 15.22
C ILE A 22 24.76 20.34 14.53
N VAL A 23 26.06 20.07 14.40
CA VAL A 23 27.00 20.90 13.64
C VAL A 23 27.06 20.44 12.17
N PHE A 24 26.54 21.27 11.27
CA PHE A 24 26.75 21.24 9.82
C PHE A 24 28.12 21.84 9.46
N ALA A 25 29.16 21.01 9.43
CA ALA A 25 30.50 21.47 9.04
C ALA A 25 30.65 21.48 7.51
N LYS A 26 31.00 22.64 6.91
CA LYS A 26 31.68 22.68 5.61
C LYS A 26 33.14 22.29 5.83
N ILE A 27 33.47 21.02 5.63
CA ILE A 27 34.87 20.57 5.68
C ILE A 27 35.58 21.11 4.43
N LYS A 28 36.54 22.03 4.61
CA LYS A 28 37.47 22.43 3.54
C LYS A 28 38.27 21.18 3.11
N PRO A 29 38.43 20.91 1.80
CA PRO A 29 39.17 19.74 1.34
C PRO A 29 40.66 19.94 1.62
N GLY A 30 41.12 19.52 2.81
CA GLY A 30 42.52 19.26 3.08
C GLY A 30 42.89 17.90 2.49
N ARG A 31 44.07 17.80 1.85
CA ARG A 31 44.65 16.54 1.36
C ARG A 31 44.71 15.52 2.51
N GLN A 32 43.72 14.64 2.60
CA GLN A 32 43.73 13.46 3.45
C GLN A 32 43.15 12.29 2.66
N SER A 33 43.77 11.13 2.84
CA SER A 33 43.44 9.80 2.31
C SER A 33 41.97 9.64 1.90
N GLN A 34 41.75 9.10 0.70
CA GLN A 34 40.41 8.96 0.13
C GLN A 34 39.45 8.26 1.11
N PRO A 35 38.31 8.89 1.43
CA PRO A 35 37.37 8.33 2.37
C PRO A 35 36.74 7.06 1.77
N LYS A 36 36.60 6.00 2.58
CA LYS A 36 36.07 4.72 2.10
C LYS A 36 34.55 4.80 2.00
N LEU A 37 34.02 4.73 0.78
CA LEU A 37 32.58 4.63 0.55
C LEU A 37 32.09 3.27 1.05
N LEU A 38 31.15 3.27 1.99
CA LEU A 38 30.55 2.04 2.53
C LEU A 38 29.25 1.70 1.81
N MET A 39 28.49 2.73 1.43
CA MET A 39 27.20 2.57 0.77
C MET A 39 26.87 3.84 -0.02
N ALA A 40 26.27 3.66 -1.19
CA ALA A 40 25.68 4.73 -1.96
C ALA A 40 24.29 4.30 -2.44
N THR A 41 23.31 5.15 -2.24
CA THR A 41 21.92 4.94 -2.63
C THR A 41 21.39 6.18 -3.33
N LYS A 42 20.43 5.94 -4.22
CA LYS A 42 19.68 6.98 -4.91
C LYS A 42 18.26 6.95 -4.39
N ILE A 43 17.73 8.10 -4.04
CA ILE A 43 16.36 8.26 -3.55
C ILE A 43 15.67 9.29 -4.45
N PRO A 44 14.49 8.99 -5.01
CA PRO A 44 13.78 9.95 -5.85
C PRO A 44 13.45 11.22 -5.07
N TYR A 45 13.76 12.38 -5.67
CA TYR A 45 13.49 13.70 -5.12
C TYR A 45 12.02 14.08 -5.35
N ASP A 46 11.33 14.46 -4.28
CA ASP A 46 9.93 14.90 -4.34
C ASP A 46 9.84 16.38 -4.76
N ALA A 47 10.20 16.70 -6.02
CA ALA A 47 9.94 18.04 -6.57
C ALA A 47 8.56 18.11 -7.26
N TYR A 48 7.71 18.99 -6.76
CA TYR A 48 6.45 19.32 -7.42
C TYR A 48 6.73 20.15 -8.68
N GLY A 49 6.42 19.58 -9.85
CA GLY A 49 6.43 20.33 -11.12
C GLY A 49 5.31 21.37 -11.18
N ILE A 50 5.30 22.16 -12.26
CA ILE A 50 4.25 23.17 -12.52
C ILE A 50 2.90 22.49 -12.77
N PHE A 51 2.89 21.37 -13.51
CA PHE A 51 1.66 20.66 -13.86
C PHE A 51 0.80 20.26 -12.64
N PRO A 52 1.33 19.58 -11.60
CA PRO A 52 0.56 19.30 -10.39
C PRO A 52 -0.06 20.52 -9.69
N LYS A 53 0.58 21.70 -9.78
CA LYS A 53 0.03 22.93 -9.20
C LYS A 53 -1.17 23.44 -9.98
N LEU A 54 -1.15 23.32 -11.31
CA LEU A 54 -2.23 23.77 -12.19
C LEU A 54 -3.52 22.96 -11.96
N ILE A 55 -3.40 21.64 -11.80
CA ILE A 55 -4.55 20.73 -11.66
C ILE A 55 -4.96 20.51 -10.19
N TYR A 56 -4.34 21.22 -9.25
CA TYR A 56 -4.60 21.05 -7.81
C TYR A 56 -6.08 21.27 -7.40
N PRO A 57 -6.83 22.25 -7.95
CA PRO A 57 -8.26 22.39 -7.63
C PRO A 57 -9.07 21.13 -7.98
N LEU A 58 -8.73 20.49 -9.10
CA LEU A 58 -9.37 19.25 -9.56
C LEU A 58 -9.04 18.08 -8.62
N ALA A 59 -7.81 18.03 -8.10
CA ALA A 59 -7.42 17.05 -7.10
C ALA A 59 -8.17 17.22 -5.78
N ILE A 60 -8.38 18.46 -5.32
CA ILE A 60 -9.20 18.75 -4.15
C ILE A 60 -10.64 18.26 -4.37
N ALA A 61 -11.23 18.56 -5.52
CA ALA A 61 -12.58 18.10 -5.86
C ALA A 61 -12.69 16.56 -5.78
N LYS A 62 -11.73 15.83 -6.38
CA LYS A 62 -11.66 14.36 -6.27
C LYS A 62 -11.66 13.89 -4.82
N ILE A 63 -10.84 14.48 -3.95
CA ILE A 63 -10.73 14.09 -2.53
C ILE A 63 -12.08 14.21 -1.83
N TYR A 64 -12.84 15.28 -2.09
CA TYR A 64 -14.18 15.47 -1.51
C TYR A 64 -15.17 14.42 -2.03
N VAL A 65 -15.24 14.20 -3.35
CA VAL A 65 -16.15 13.21 -3.95
C VAL A 65 -15.80 11.80 -3.46
N GLU A 66 -14.51 11.45 -3.36
CA GLU A 66 -14.06 10.17 -2.83
C GLU A 66 -14.40 10.00 -1.34
N THR A 67 -14.37 11.09 -0.57
CA THR A 67 -14.80 11.09 0.84
C THR A 67 -16.31 10.83 0.95
N VAL A 68 -17.12 11.47 0.11
CA VAL A 68 -18.57 11.22 0.04
C VAL A 68 -18.84 9.77 -0.36
N TYR A 69 -18.17 9.28 -1.41
CA TYR A 69 -18.26 7.90 -1.85
C TYR A 69 -17.97 6.91 -0.72
N ARG A 70 -16.84 7.06 -0.01
CA ARG A 70 -16.45 6.17 1.08
C ARG A 70 -17.44 6.22 2.24
N LYS A 71 -18.01 7.39 2.54
CA LYS A 71 -19.06 7.53 3.56
C LYS A 71 -20.34 6.82 3.15
N MET A 72 -20.83 7.04 1.92
CA MET A 72 -22.04 6.37 1.42
C MET A 72 -21.85 4.85 1.37
N LEU A 73 -20.71 4.37 0.88
CA LEU A 73 -20.38 2.95 0.90
C LEU A 73 -20.40 2.40 2.34
N GLY A 74 -19.82 3.12 3.30
CA GLY A 74 -19.87 2.77 4.72
C GLY A 74 -21.30 2.67 5.28
N LEU A 75 -22.14 3.67 5.00
CA LEU A 75 -23.54 3.70 5.41
C LEU A 75 -24.34 2.54 4.81
N ILE A 76 -24.19 2.28 3.50
CA ILE A 76 -24.82 1.14 2.82
C ILE A 76 -24.45 -0.16 3.54
N TRP A 77 -23.17 -0.38 3.85
CA TRP A 77 -22.74 -1.60 4.52
C TRP A 77 -23.18 -1.68 5.99
N ASP A 78 -23.14 -0.58 6.73
CA ASP A 78 -23.56 -0.54 8.13
C ASP A 78 -25.08 -0.70 8.28
N GLU A 79 -25.86 -0.19 7.33
CA GLU A 79 -27.32 -0.37 7.30
C GLU A 79 -27.70 -1.77 6.81
N LEU A 80 -27.15 -2.26 5.68
CA LEU A 80 -27.47 -3.59 5.14
C LEU A 80 -26.99 -4.74 6.02
N ILE A 81 -25.84 -4.61 6.68
CA ILE A 81 -25.23 -5.73 7.44
C ILE A 81 -25.47 -5.60 8.95
N LYS A 82 -25.42 -4.39 9.50
CA LYS A 82 -25.43 -4.19 10.96
C LYS A 82 -26.75 -3.61 11.48
N GLY A 83 -27.67 -3.23 10.60
CA GLY A 83 -28.99 -2.70 10.97
C GLY A 83 -28.93 -1.42 11.81
N LYS A 84 -27.81 -0.68 11.76
CA LYS A 84 -27.63 0.54 12.54
C LYS A 84 -28.04 1.75 11.72
N LYS A 85 -29.07 2.47 12.18
CA LYS A 85 -29.49 3.75 11.61
C LYS A 85 -28.82 4.87 12.40
N ASP A 86 -27.68 5.33 11.92
CA ASP A 86 -27.01 6.52 12.45
C ASP A 86 -27.19 7.67 11.48
N LEU A 87 -28.31 8.41 11.58
CA LEU A 87 -28.44 9.65 10.85
C LEU A 87 -29.10 10.74 11.69
N ASN A 88 -28.36 11.85 11.85
CA ASN A 88 -28.85 13.11 12.38
C ASN A 88 -29.75 13.79 11.31
N GLN A 89 -31.03 13.98 11.62
CA GLN A 89 -32.05 14.47 10.68
C GLN A 89 -31.69 15.81 10.04
N THR A 90 -31.09 16.73 10.80
CA THR A 90 -30.70 18.06 10.31
C THR A 90 -29.59 17.98 9.25
N GLY A 91 -28.62 17.08 9.45
CA GLY A 91 -27.54 16.88 8.48
C GLY A 91 -28.06 16.33 7.16
N ASN A 92 -29.04 15.42 7.21
CA ASN A 92 -29.68 14.86 6.03
C ASN A 92 -30.47 15.91 5.25
N PHE A 93 -31.17 16.81 5.94
CA PHE A 93 -31.91 17.88 5.28
C PHE A 93 -30.99 18.84 4.54
N VAL A 94 -29.89 19.27 5.17
CA VAL A 94 -28.90 20.14 4.51
C VAL A 94 -28.26 19.44 3.31
N ALA A 95 -27.87 18.17 3.46
CA ALA A 95 -27.31 17.38 2.36
C ALA A 95 -28.32 17.23 1.21
N PHE A 96 -29.60 17.04 1.50
CA PHE A 96 -30.67 16.98 0.51
C PHE A 96 -30.82 18.29 -0.27
N LEU A 97 -30.83 19.45 0.41
CA LEU A 97 -30.89 20.74 -0.26
C LEU A 97 -29.69 20.95 -1.20
N VAL A 98 -28.49 20.63 -0.74
CA VAL A 98 -27.27 20.69 -1.55
C VAL A 98 -27.37 19.75 -2.75
N PHE A 99 -27.85 18.53 -2.54
CA PHE A 99 -28.07 17.56 -3.62
C PHE A 99 -29.08 18.06 -4.66
N CYS A 100 -30.18 18.71 -4.25
CA CYS A 100 -31.14 19.32 -5.16
C CYS A 100 -30.49 20.40 -6.04
N VAL A 101 -29.71 21.31 -5.44
CA VAL A 101 -29.01 22.38 -6.19
C VAL A 101 -28.04 21.79 -7.19
N PHE A 102 -27.23 20.80 -6.78
CA PHE A 102 -26.29 20.17 -7.72
C PHE A 102 -26.99 19.35 -8.80
N SER A 103 -28.13 18.71 -8.49
CA SER A 103 -28.90 17.96 -9.48
C SER A 103 -29.46 18.89 -10.56
N LEU A 104 -29.98 20.06 -10.18
CA LEU A 104 -30.38 21.10 -11.13
C LEU A 104 -29.21 21.54 -12.02
N LEU A 105 -28.04 21.80 -11.42
CA LEU A 105 -26.84 22.18 -12.18
C LEU A 105 -26.42 21.08 -13.16
N MET A 106 -26.38 19.83 -12.71
CA MET A 106 -25.98 18.68 -13.53
C MET A 106 -26.92 18.48 -14.72
N HIS A 107 -28.24 18.63 -14.51
CA HIS A 107 -29.22 18.55 -15.59
C HIS A 107 -29.03 19.67 -16.65
N HIS A 108 -28.64 20.88 -16.25
CA HIS A 108 -28.36 21.95 -17.22
C HIS A 108 -27.07 21.73 -18.03
N ILE A 109 -26.20 20.82 -17.61
CA ILE A 109 -24.94 20.51 -18.29
C ILE A 109 -24.89 19.08 -18.82
N ASP A 110 -26.05 18.41 -18.93
CA ASP A 110 -26.21 16.98 -19.26
C ASP A 110 -25.35 16.57 -20.47
N ASP A 111 -25.50 17.30 -21.59
CA ASP A 111 -24.75 17.12 -22.84
C ASP A 111 -23.21 17.16 -22.68
N TYR A 112 -22.72 17.77 -21.59
CA TYR A 112 -21.30 17.95 -21.31
C TYR A 112 -20.77 17.01 -20.22
N VAL A 113 -21.62 16.30 -19.49
CA VAL A 113 -21.22 15.50 -18.33
C VAL A 113 -20.21 14.43 -18.71
N GLY A 114 -20.48 13.63 -19.75
CA GLY A 114 -19.54 12.61 -20.25
C GLY A 114 -18.18 13.22 -20.64
N TYR A 115 -18.18 14.33 -21.39
CA TYR A 115 -16.93 15.02 -21.75
C TYR A 115 -16.14 15.51 -20.53
N VAL A 116 -16.82 16.02 -19.50
CA VAL A 116 -16.19 16.47 -18.24
C VAL A 116 -15.58 15.28 -17.51
N ILE A 117 -16.28 14.15 -17.44
CA ILE A 117 -15.80 12.92 -16.79
C ILE A 117 -14.59 12.35 -17.55
N ALA A 118 -14.68 12.28 -18.88
CA ALA A 118 -13.59 11.81 -19.75
C ALA A 118 -12.35 12.72 -19.64
N ALA A 119 -12.53 14.04 -19.66
CA ALA A 119 -11.44 15.00 -19.48
C ALA A 119 -10.80 14.87 -18.09
N PHE A 120 -11.61 14.72 -17.03
CA PHE A 120 -11.13 14.46 -15.68
C PHE A 120 -10.29 13.17 -15.62
N ALA A 121 -10.79 12.07 -16.19
CA ALA A 121 -10.08 10.79 -16.23
C ALA A 121 -8.77 10.88 -17.02
N ALA A 122 -8.76 11.60 -18.14
CA ALA A 122 -7.56 11.83 -18.95
C ALA A 122 -6.50 12.65 -18.18
N ILE A 123 -6.90 13.75 -17.54
CA ILE A 123 -6.01 14.59 -16.72
C ILE A 123 -5.45 13.77 -15.54
N TRP A 124 -6.31 12.99 -14.88
CA TRP A 124 -5.91 12.12 -13.79
C TRP A 124 -4.90 11.05 -14.24
N PHE A 125 -5.15 10.38 -15.36
CA PHE A 125 -4.23 9.40 -15.92
C PHE A 125 -2.88 10.02 -16.31
N LEU A 126 -2.90 11.22 -16.92
CA LEU A 126 -1.69 11.95 -17.28
C LEU A 126 -0.87 12.34 -16.05
N ASP A 127 -1.49 12.85 -14.99
CA ASP A 127 -0.80 13.17 -13.72
C ASP A 127 -0.12 11.93 -13.13
N MET A 128 -0.84 10.81 -13.06
CA MET A 128 -0.29 9.54 -12.56
C MET A 128 0.89 9.06 -13.41
N LYS A 129 0.78 9.11 -14.75
CA LYS A 129 1.84 8.68 -15.66
C LYS A 129 3.08 9.57 -15.56
N LEU A 130 2.90 10.89 -15.48
CA LEU A 130 3.99 11.85 -15.31
C LEU A 130 4.68 11.68 -13.96
N ALA A 131 3.91 11.55 -12.87
CA ALA A 131 4.45 11.29 -11.54
C ALA A 131 5.27 9.99 -11.49
N ARG A 132 4.77 8.93 -12.13
CA ARG A 132 5.47 7.65 -12.24
C ARG A 132 6.71 7.70 -13.11
N SER A 133 6.66 8.39 -14.24
CA SER A 133 7.83 8.58 -15.10
C SER A 133 8.94 9.30 -14.35
N LYS A 134 8.63 10.37 -13.62
CA LYS A 134 9.60 11.10 -12.80
C LYS A 134 10.24 10.22 -11.73
N TYR A 135 9.42 9.44 -11.04
CA TYR A 135 9.89 8.51 -10.02
C TYR A 135 10.80 7.41 -10.60
N CYS A 136 10.43 6.82 -11.75
CA CYS A 136 11.18 5.72 -12.36
C CYS A 136 12.44 6.16 -13.12
N ASN A 137 12.41 7.31 -13.79
CA ASN A 137 13.51 7.77 -14.64
C ASN A 137 14.65 8.38 -13.82
N GLY A 138 14.39 8.82 -12.58
CA GLY A 138 15.45 9.20 -11.64
C GLY A 138 16.23 10.44 -12.04
N GLU A 139 15.69 11.27 -12.94
CA GLU A 139 16.27 12.55 -13.38
C GLU A 139 16.49 13.52 -12.22
N GLN A 140 15.77 13.34 -11.12
CA GLN A 140 15.92 14.09 -9.89
C GLN A 140 16.12 13.10 -8.74
N ASN A 141 17.26 12.41 -8.70
CA ASN A 141 17.59 11.55 -7.57
C ASN A 141 18.48 12.30 -6.59
N GLU A 142 18.11 12.27 -5.32
CA GLU A 142 19.02 12.58 -4.21
C GLU A 142 19.98 11.42 -4.01
N PHE A 143 21.23 11.73 -3.69
CA PHE A 143 22.25 10.73 -3.41
C PHE A 143 22.51 10.69 -1.92
N ILE A 144 22.32 9.53 -1.31
CA ILE A 144 22.73 9.29 0.07
C ILE A 144 23.98 8.41 0.06
N ARG A 145 25.03 8.88 0.72
CA ARG A 145 26.30 8.16 0.84
C ARG A 145 26.65 7.97 2.30
N LEU A 146 26.95 6.74 2.68
CA LEU A 146 27.56 6.42 3.95
C LEU A 146 29.07 6.26 3.72
N ILE A 147 29.84 7.09 4.39
CA ILE A 147 31.27 7.23 4.17
C ILE A 147 32.01 6.97 5.48
N LYS A 148 33.08 6.18 5.46
CA LYS A 148 34.00 6.08 6.59
C LYS A 148 35.17 7.01 6.37
N ASN A 149 35.29 8.02 7.22
CA ASN A 149 36.42 8.94 7.22
C ASN A 149 37.69 8.19 7.67
N PRO A 150 38.89 8.55 7.19
CA PRO A 150 40.17 8.05 7.71
C PRO A 150 40.32 8.03 9.23
N ARG A 151 39.65 8.93 9.97
CA ARG A 151 39.60 8.91 11.44
C ARG A 151 38.69 7.82 12.04
N GLY A 152 38.12 6.95 11.21
CA GLY A 152 37.21 5.87 11.63
C GLY A 152 35.75 6.30 11.83
N LYS A 153 35.44 7.61 11.79
CA LYS A 153 34.08 8.14 11.92
C LYS A 153 33.22 7.82 10.71
N LEU A 154 31.93 7.53 10.95
CA LEU A 154 30.94 7.33 9.90
C LEU A 154 30.23 8.65 9.61
N ILE A 155 30.03 8.93 8.34
CA ILE A 155 29.43 10.17 7.87
C ILE A 155 28.30 9.80 6.90
N LEU A 156 27.09 10.27 7.18
CA LEU A 156 25.97 10.23 6.25
C LEU A 156 25.91 11.55 5.49
N ARG A 157 26.13 11.49 4.19
CA ARG A 157 26.05 12.64 3.30
C ARG A 157 24.85 12.50 2.38
N LYS A 158 24.01 13.54 2.33
CA LYS A 158 22.94 13.66 1.35
C LYS A 158 23.27 14.79 0.36
N SER A 159 23.18 14.49 -0.92
CA SER A 159 23.36 15.45 -2.01
C SER A 159 22.09 15.54 -2.84
N ASN A 160 21.79 16.75 -3.31
CA ASN A 160 20.70 17.01 -4.25
C ASN A 160 21.03 16.44 -5.66
N PRO A 161 20.09 16.48 -6.61
CA PRO A 161 20.33 16.01 -7.98
C PRO A 161 21.48 16.75 -8.68
N ASP A 162 21.70 18.03 -8.36
CA ASP A 162 22.80 18.85 -8.89
C ASP A 162 24.17 18.51 -8.28
N GLY A 163 24.22 17.57 -7.34
CA GLY A 163 25.44 17.13 -6.65
C GLY A 163 25.87 18.02 -5.48
N GLU A 164 25.16 19.11 -5.21
CA GLU A 164 25.35 19.94 -4.02
C GLU A 164 24.99 19.16 -2.76
N VAL A 165 25.86 19.24 -1.74
CA VAL A 165 25.61 18.60 -0.45
C VAL A 165 24.54 19.37 0.30
N GLU A 166 23.38 18.73 0.51
CA GLU A 166 22.28 19.30 1.27
C GLU A 166 22.59 19.24 2.78
N TYR A 167 23.09 18.09 3.25
CA TYR A 167 23.61 17.95 4.60
C TYR A 167 24.66 16.85 4.72
N GLU A 168 25.47 16.97 5.77
CA GLU A 168 26.45 15.97 6.22
C GLU A 168 26.27 15.78 7.72
N MET A 169 26.14 14.53 8.15
CA MET A 169 25.91 14.17 9.55
C MET A 169 26.91 13.11 9.99
N ASP A 170 27.66 13.42 11.04
CA ASP A 170 28.50 12.46 11.73
C ASP A 170 27.61 11.44 12.46
N LEU A 171 27.78 10.16 12.14
CA LEU A 171 27.08 9.04 12.78
C LEU A 171 27.98 8.43 13.85
N THR A 172 27.59 8.61 15.11
CA THR A 172 28.17 7.85 16.23
C THR A 172 27.38 6.56 16.41
N PRO A 173 27.98 5.36 16.33
CA PRO A 173 27.24 4.10 16.50
C PRO A 173 26.44 3.99 17.80
N SER A 174 26.91 4.63 18.88
CA SER A 174 26.21 4.67 20.18
C SER A 174 24.93 5.50 20.19
N GLU A 175 24.75 6.41 19.22
CA GLU A 175 23.52 7.22 19.09
C GLU A 175 22.43 6.48 18.30
N ILE A 176 22.79 5.42 17.58
CA ILE A 176 21.88 4.62 16.77
C ILE A 176 21.28 3.52 17.65
N ASN A 177 19.99 3.62 17.92
CA ASN A 177 19.26 2.63 18.70
C ASN A 177 19.03 1.35 17.86
N HIS A 178 18.46 1.52 16.67
CA HIS A 178 18.19 0.41 15.74
C HIS A 178 18.14 0.88 14.28
N ILE A 179 18.27 -0.07 13.36
CA ILE A 179 17.99 0.15 11.93
C ILE A 179 16.55 -0.25 11.66
N SER A 180 15.72 0.65 11.13
CA SER A 180 14.33 0.36 10.83
C SER A 180 14.12 0.08 9.34
N ILE A 181 13.23 -0.88 9.05
CA ILE A 181 12.75 -1.17 7.70
C ILE A 181 11.24 -0.99 7.69
N ALA A 182 10.73 -0.15 6.80
CA ALA A 182 9.30 0.09 6.64
C ALA A 182 8.89 -0.08 5.18
N ARG A 183 7.73 -0.67 4.95
CA ARG A 183 7.06 -0.60 3.64
C ARG A 183 6.36 0.74 3.56
N VAL A 184 6.54 1.49 2.48
CA VAL A 184 5.94 2.83 2.32
C VAL A 184 5.35 2.97 0.91
N ASN A 185 4.15 3.53 0.83
CA ASN A 185 3.52 3.91 -0.43
C ASN A 185 3.96 5.33 -0.78
N ARG A 186 4.81 5.47 -1.79
CA ARG A 186 5.24 6.75 -2.35
C ARG A 186 4.08 7.34 -3.14
N LYS A 187 3.55 8.46 -2.63
CA LYS A 187 2.51 9.24 -3.28
C LYS A 187 3.14 10.28 -4.20
N GLY A 188 2.51 10.56 -5.32
CA GLY A 188 2.98 11.59 -6.24
C GLY A 188 1.85 12.18 -7.06
N GLY A 189 2.19 13.25 -7.80
CA GLY A 189 1.22 14.02 -8.57
C GLY A 189 0.36 14.94 -7.70
N ALA A 190 -0.57 15.65 -8.34
CA ALA A 190 -1.56 16.46 -7.65
C ALA A 190 -2.58 15.58 -6.92
N PHE A 191 -2.97 14.46 -7.53
CA PHE A 191 -3.97 13.55 -6.98
C PHE A 191 -3.45 12.66 -5.84
N GLN A 192 -2.15 12.74 -5.52
CA GLN A 192 -1.50 12.02 -4.42
C GLN A 192 -1.70 10.50 -4.49
N ASP A 193 -1.80 9.95 -5.70
CA ASP A 193 -1.94 8.52 -5.92
C ASP A 193 -0.63 7.79 -5.66
N THR A 194 -0.73 6.49 -5.37
CA THR A 194 0.45 5.66 -5.10
C THR A 194 1.21 5.40 -6.40
N VAL A 195 2.38 6.02 -6.51
CA VAL A 195 3.28 5.93 -7.66
C VAL A 195 4.17 4.68 -7.58
N ALA A 196 4.62 4.36 -6.37
CA ALA A 196 5.41 3.18 -6.09
C ALA A 196 5.20 2.71 -4.64
N THR A 197 5.38 1.41 -4.40
CA THR A 197 5.49 0.87 -3.05
C THR A 197 6.92 0.39 -2.84
N VAL A 198 7.62 0.97 -1.87
CA VAL A 198 9.05 0.72 -1.64
C VAL A 198 9.33 0.33 -0.20
N TRP A 199 10.50 -0.27 0.00
CA TRP A 199 11.07 -0.56 1.30
C TRP A 199 12.05 0.54 1.67
N GLN A 200 11.67 1.35 2.65
CA GLN A 200 12.50 2.39 3.22
C GLN A 200 13.34 1.80 4.36
N SER A 201 14.64 2.06 4.33
CA SER A 201 15.55 1.72 5.41
C SER A 201 16.08 3.00 6.05
N SER A 202 15.94 3.13 7.37
CA SER A 202 16.33 4.33 8.11
C SER A 202 17.08 4.02 9.40
N PHE A 203 17.94 4.92 9.84
CA PHE A 203 18.54 4.88 11.18
C PHE A 203 17.55 5.49 12.16
N SER A 204 17.21 4.76 13.23
CA SER A 204 16.46 5.29 14.36
C SER A 204 17.41 5.60 15.49
N PHE A 205 17.46 6.87 15.90
CA PHE A 205 18.35 7.36 16.94
C PHE A 205 17.71 7.25 18.34
N ASN A 206 18.51 7.42 19.38
CA ASN A 206 18.06 7.38 20.78
C ASN A 206 17.02 8.46 21.12
N ASP A 207 16.95 9.54 20.35
CA ASP A 207 15.95 10.62 20.49
C ASP A 207 14.71 10.42 19.61
N GLU A 208 14.51 9.19 19.10
CA GLU A 208 13.42 8.80 18.20
C GLU A 208 13.42 9.46 16.82
N SER A 209 14.42 10.32 16.53
CA SER A 209 14.58 10.85 15.18
C SER A 209 14.93 9.72 14.21
N LYS A 210 14.45 9.85 12.97
CA LYS A 210 14.68 8.86 11.90
C LYS A 210 15.39 9.50 10.73
N GLN A 211 16.45 8.86 10.26
CA GLN A 211 17.18 9.30 9.09
C GLN A 211 17.19 8.24 8.00
N LEU A 212 16.51 8.53 6.89
CA LEU A 212 16.46 7.66 5.71
C LEU A 212 17.84 7.51 5.09
N PHE A 213 18.21 6.29 4.73
CA PHE A 213 19.47 6.01 4.02
C PHE A 213 19.31 5.11 2.79
N SER A 214 18.18 4.42 2.62
CA SER A 214 17.93 3.60 1.42
C SER A 214 16.45 3.52 1.10
N GLU A 215 16.15 3.46 -0.19
CA GLU A 215 14.86 3.01 -0.72
C GLU A 215 15.08 1.93 -1.76
N ASP A 216 14.38 0.82 -1.64
CA ASP A 216 14.48 -0.30 -2.57
C ASP A 216 13.09 -0.83 -2.92
N ASN A 217 12.87 -1.14 -4.20
CA ASN A 217 11.62 -1.78 -4.65
C ASN A 217 11.53 -3.26 -4.22
N ASP A 218 12.68 -3.89 -3.96
CA ASP A 218 12.80 -5.29 -3.57
C ASP A 218 13.25 -5.41 -2.12
N LEU A 219 12.47 -6.15 -1.32
CA LEU A 219 12.76 -6.39 0.09
C LEU A 219 14.11 -7.12 0.26
N SER A 220 14.45 -8.05 -0.63
CA SER A 220 15.69 -8.83 -0.50
C SER A 220 16.91 -7.93 -0.57
N ARG A 221 16.89 -6.91 -1.44
CA ARG A 221 17.96 -5.89 -1.54
C ARG A 221 18.00 -5.00 -0.29
N ALA A 222 16.85 -4.55 0.21
CA ALA A 222 16.77 -3.76 1.44
C ALA A 222 17.34 -4.54 2.64
N MET A 223 16.95 -5.80 2.79
CA MET A 223 17.40 -6.69 3.86
C MET A 223 18.91 -6.94 3.80
N LYS A 224 19.49 -7.16 2.61
CA LYS A 224 20.95 -7.32 2.46
C LYS A 224 21.71 -6.08 2.95
N LYS A 225 21.27 -4.88 2.56
CA LYS A 225 21.86 -3.61 3.02
C LYS A 225 21.74 -3.44 4.53
N VAL A 226 20.56 -3.71 5.07
CA VAL A 226 20.28 -3.55 6.51
C VAL A 226 21.08 -4.55 7.33
N ARG A 227 21.15 -5.83 6.93
CA ARG A 227 21.98 -6.84 7.61
C ARG A 227 23.47 -6.53 7.54
N TYR A 228 23.95 -6.02 6.42
CA TYR A 228 25.35 -5.58 6.29
C TYR A 228 25.65 -4.45 7.28
N LEU A 229 24.80 -3.42 7.32
CA LEU A 229 24.95 -2.29 8.24
C LEU A 229 24.74 -2.69 9.70
N SER A 230 23.79 -3.57 10.00
CA SER A 230 23.52 -4.05 11.36
C SER A 230 24.74 -4.78 11.93
N LYS A 231 25.40 -5.62 11.11
CA LYS A 231 26.66 -6.31 11.46
C LYS A 231 27.82 -5.32 11.61
N LEU A 232 27.95 -4.37 10.68
CA LEU A 232 29.03 -3.37 10.70
C LEU A 232 28.96 -2.45 11.93
N LEU A 233 27.74 -2.03 12.30
CA LEU A 233 27.47 -1.10 13.40
C LEU A 233 27.26 -1.80 14.75
N ARG A 234 27.06 -3.13 14.74
CA ARG A 234 26.62 -3.92 15.90
C ARG A 234 25.30 -3.43 16.49
N VAL A 235 24.39 -3.00 15.63
CA VAL A 235 23.07 -2.46 15.99
C VAL A 235 22.00 -3.43 15.49
N LYS A 236 20.92 -3.65 16.26
CA LYS A 236 19.80 -4.52 15.84
C LYS A 236 18.97 -3.83 14.75
N PHE A 237 18.30 -4.61 13.90
CA PHE A 237 17.31 -4.08 12.97
C PHE A 237 15.89 -4.50 13.37
N ARG A 238 14.89 -3.71 12.96
CA ARG A 238 13.47 -3.95 13.24
C ARG A 238 12.62 -3.58 12.04
N PHE A 239 11.56 -4.34 11.80
CA PHE A 239 10.50 -3.89 10.91
C PHE A 239 9.56 -2.91 11.63
N GLU A 240 9.31 -1.76 11.04
CA GLU A 240 8.31 -0.82 11.58
C GLU A 240 6.90 -1.38 11.44
N HIS A 241 6.04 -1.09 12.42
CA HIS A 241 4.67 -1.59 12.49
C HIS A 241 4.58 -3.13 12.44
N SER A 242 5.66 -3.83 12.83
CA SER A 242 5.62 -5.27 13.03
C SER A 242 4.90 -5.58 14.34
N GLN A 243 3.91 -6.46 14.28
CA GLN A 243 3.34 -7.05 15.48
C GLN A 243 4.21 -8.26 15.88
N ASN A 244 4.84 -8.17 17.06
CA ASN A 244 5.22 -9.38 17.79
C ASN A 244 3.92 -9.93 18.36
N VAL A 245 3.22 -10.75 17.57
CA VAL A 245 2.07 -11.47 18.10
C VAL A 245 2.63 -12.60 18.95
N ASP A 246 2.56 -12.44 20.28
CA ASP A 246 2.84 -13.55 21.18
C ASP A 246 1.88 -14.70 20.84
N PRO A 247 2.38 -15.95 20.77
CA PRO A 247 1.59 -17.09 20.32
C PRO A 247 0.40 -17.42 21.24
N PHE A 248 0.33 -16.85 22.46
CA PHE A 248 -0.59 -17.31 23.50
C PHE A 248 -1.69 -16.33 23.94
N THR A 249 -1.68 -15.06 23.54
CA THR A 249 -2.61 -14.06 24.11
C THR A 249 -3.92 -13.82 23.35
N GLN A 250 -4.21 -14.56 22.27
CA GLN A 250 -5.53 -14.56 21.65
C GLN A 250 -5.99 -15.98 21.24
N SER A 251 -5.90 -16.95 22.16
CA SER A 251 -6.90 -18.01 22.17
C SER A 251 -8.20 -17.45 22.76
N SER A 252 -8.84 -16.53 22.04
CA SER A 252 -10.28 -16.46 22.14
C SER A 252 -10.77 -17.82 21.68
N ARG A 253 -11.14 -18.64 22.65
CA ARG A 253 -11.96 -19.86 22.56
C ARG A 253 -13.32 -19.47 21.96
N GLY A 254 -13.30 -18.92 20.76
CA GLY A 254 -14.44 -18.52 19.97
C GLY A 254 -14.78 -19.70 19.08
N LYS A 255 -15.91 -20.33 19.36
CA LYS A 255 -16.61 -21.34 18.56
C LYS A 255 -16.17 -21.35 17.10
N ASN A 256 -15.64 -22.48 16.63
CA ASN A 256 -15.53 -22.93 15.24
C ASN A 256 -16.05 -21.92 14.19
N THR A 257 -15.33 -20.82 13.97
CA THR A 257 -15.46 -20.08 12.72
C THR A 257 -14.78 -20.94 11.68
N GLU A 258 -15.53 -21.41 10.69
CA GLU A 258 -15.01 -22.12 9.52
C GLU A 258 -13.66 -21.53 9.13
N ASP A 259 -12.64 -22.37 9.21
CA ASP A 259 -11.27 -21.91 9.13
C ASP A 259 -11.01 -21.44 7.69
N ASP A 260 -10.93 -20.12 7.52
CA ASP A 260 -10.73 -19.38 6.27
C ASP A 260 -9.45 -19.82 5.50
N ILE A 261 -8.64 -20.68 6.12
CA ILE A 261 -7.35 -21.17 5.66
C ILE A 261 -7.32 -22.70 5.77
N LYS A 262 -7.10 -23.35 4.64
CA LYS A 262 -6.92 -24.81 4.54
C LYS A 262 -5.45 -25.17 4.73
N VAL A 263 -5.18 -26.09 5.65
CA VAL A 263 -3.85 -26.69 5.88
C VAL A 263 -3.90 -28.14 5.41
N GLU A 264 -3.00 -28.52 4.50
CA GLU A 264 -2.83 -29.87 3.99
C GLU A 264 -1.41 -30.34 4.32
N ALA A 265 -1.26 -31.34 5.18
CA ALA A 265 0.02 -31.99 5.44
C ALA A 265 0.13 -33.27 4.58
N LYS A 266 1.10 -33.31 3.66
CA LYS A 266 1.37 -34.50 2.82
C LYS A 266 2.86 -34.63 2.57
N ASN A 267 3.41 -35.84 2.71
CA ASN A 267 4.80 -36.16 2.36
C ASN A 267 5.83 -35.22 3.01
N ASN A 268 5.75 -34.99 4.33
CA ASN A 268 6.68 -34.12 5.08
C ASN A 268 6.71 -32.65 4.58
N ARG A 269 5.60 -32.21 3.97
CA ARG A 269 5.36 -30.85 3.51
C ARG A 269 3.99 -30.39 4.00
N ILE A 270 3.93 -29.16 4.51
CA ILE A 270 2.70 -28.50 4.94
C ILE A 270 2.36 -27.44 3.89
N LYS A 271 1.17 -27.55 3.31
CA LYS A 271 0.62 -26.57 2.37
C LYS A 271 -0.49 -25.78 3.05
N ILE A 272 -0.32 -24.47 3.09
CA ILE A 272 -1.27 -23.51 3.68
C ILE A 272 -1.87 -22.71 2.54
N SER A 273 -3.20 -22.72 2.41
CA SER A 273 -3.91 -22.09 1.29
C SER A 273 -5.18 -21.38 1.76
N THR A 274 -5.57 -20.31 1.06
CA THR A 274 -6.80 -19.58 1.37
C THR A 274 -8.03 -20.32 0.84
N ARG A 275 -9.12 -20.38 1.62
CA ARG A 275 -10.40 -20.99 1.21
C ARG A 275 -11.45 -19.91 0.98
N TRP A 276 -12.36 -20.15 0.04
CA TRP A 276 -13.50 -19.26 -0.20
C TRP A 276 -14.70 -19.68 0.66
N THR A 277 -15.04 -18.88 1.66
CA THR A 277 -16.30 -18.98 2.43
C THR A 277 -17.34 -17.97 1.89
N SER A 278 -18.63 -18.17 2.17
CA SER A 278 -19.68 -17.26 1.68
C SER A 278 -19.57 -15.86 2.28
N ASN A 279 -19.24 -15.74 3.56
CA ASN A 279 -18.99 -14.45 4.23
C ASN A 279 -17.79 -13.70 3.62
N MET A 280 -16.79 -14.42 3.12
CA MET A 280 -15.68 -13.80 2.39
C MET A 280 -16.11 -13.18 1.06
N ARG A 281 -17.14 -13.70 0.38
CA ARG A 281 -17.58 -13.14 -0.91
C ARG A 281 -18.09 -11.71 -0.75
N LEU A 282 -18.89 -11.45 0.29
CA LEU A 282 -19.39 -10.10 0.59
C LEU A 282 -18.26 -9.13 0.98
N ARG A 283 -17.34 -9.57 1.85
CA ARG A 283 -16.16 -8.74 2.22
C ARG A 283 -15.28 -8.45 1.01
N PHE A 284 -15.14 -9.42 0.11
CA PHE A 284 -14.39 -9.28 -1.13
C PHE A 284 -15.04 -8.28 -2.09
N ILE A 285 -16.37 -8.32 -2.25
CA ILE A 285 -17.11 -7.31 -3.02
C ILE A 285 -16.94 -5.92 -2.41
N ALA A 286 -17.07 -5.79 -1.08
CA ALA A 286 -16.86 -4.53 -0.38
C ALA A 286 -15.45 -3.96 -0.62
N LEU A 287 -14.42 -4.82 -0.62
CA LEU A 287 -13.04 -4.44 -0.92
C LEU A 287 -12.88 -3.96 -2.37
N ILE A 288 -13.45 -4.69 -3.34
CA ILE A 288 -13.40 -4.33 -4.76
C ILE A 288 -14.07 -2.98 -5.02
N LEU A 289 -15.27 -2.78 -4.48
CA LEU A 289 -15.98 -1.52 -4.59
C LEU A 289 -15.17 -0.40 -3.95
N ARG A 290 -14.62 -0.60 -2.75
CA ARG A 290 -13.79 0.41 -2.09
C ARG A 290 -12.55 0.81 -2.92
N GLU A 291 -11.87 -0.13 -3.57
CA GLU A 291 -10.64 0.14 -4.31
C GLU A 291 -10.87 0.63 -5.75
N SER A 292 -11.98 0.24 -6.38
CA SER A 292 -12.18 0.45 -7.84
C SER A 292 -13.59 0.86 -8.23
N GLY A 293 -14.54 0.87 -7.31
CA GLY A 293 -15.92 1.29 -7.55
C GLY A 293 -16.12 2.80 -7.64
N PHE A 294 -15.10 3.62 -7.36
CA PHE A 294 -15.23 5.08 -7.40
C PHE A 294 -15.68 5.62 -8.77
N PHE A 295 -15.12 5.10 -9.87
CA PHE A 295 -15.48 5.58 -11.21
C PHE A 295 -16.92 5.16 -11.57
N LEU A 296 -17.30 3.92 -11.26
CA LEU A 296 -18.68 3.45 -11.42
C LEU A 296 -19.66 4.28 -10.58
N PHE A 297 -19.30 4.58 -9.33
CA PHE A 297 -20.10 5.44 -8.46
C PHE A 297 -20.27 6.84 -9.04
N LEU A 298 -19.22 7.41 -9.62
CA LEU A 298 -19.29 8.75 -10.23
C LEU A 298 -20.27 8.76 -11.40
N LEU A 299 -20.24 7.74 -12.28
CA LEU A 299 -21.19 7.59 -13.39
C LEU A 299 -22.63 7.45 -12.91
N ILE A 300 -22.87 6.55 -11.94
CA ILE A 300 -24.21 6.31 -11.40
C ILE A 300 -24.76 7.58 -10.73
N VAL A 301 -23.95 8.25 -9.89
CA VAL A 301 -24.38 9.45 -9.18
C VAL A 301 -24.65 10.59 -10.16
N ALA A 302 -23.81 10.77 -11.18
CA ALA A 302 -24.04 11.76 -12.22
C ALA A 302 -25.38 11.53 -12.93
N GLY A 303 -25.65 10.30 -13.38
CA GLY A 303 -26.92 9.95 -14.04
C GLY A 303 -28.15 10.18 -13.13
N VAL A 304 -28.06 9.76 -11.86
CA VAL A 304 -29.13 10.01 -10.88
C VAL A 304 -29.37 11.52 -10.69
N MET A 305 -28.30 12.32 -10.60
CA MET A 305 -28.39 13.77 -10.43
C MET A 305 -29.00 14.47 -11.64
N ILE A 306 -28.64 14.06 -12.86
CA ILE A 306 -29.23 14.57 -14.10
C ILE A 306 -30.74 14.31 -14.12
N LYS A 307 -31.17 13.06 -13.91
CA LYS A 307 -32.59 12.68 -13.94
C LYS A 307 -33.38 13.36 -12.81
N PHE A 308 -32.82 13.42 -11.61
CA PHE A 308 -33.45 14.10 -10.47
C PHE A 308 -33.51 15.62 -10.68
N GLY A 309 -32.52 16.23 -11.32
CA GLY A 309 -32.55 17.63 -11.73
C GLY A 309 -33.68 17.90 -12.71
N GLY A 310 -33.84 17.04 -13.72
CA GLY A 310 -34.98 17.12 -14.65
C GLY A 310 -36.34 17.00 -13.95
N LEU A 311 -36.45 16.13 -12.94
CA LEU A 311 -37.64 16.03 -12.07
C LEU A 311 -37.91 17.34 -11.32
N LEU A 312 -36.87 17.96 -10.75
CA LEU A 312 -37.01 19.23 -10.04
C LEU A 312 -37.45 20.36 -10.97
N ILE A 313 -36.89 20.44 -12.18
CA ILE A 313 -37.32 21.43 -13.19
C ILE A 313 -38.76 21.18 -13.58
N PHE A 314 -39.16 19.93 -13.86
CA PHE A 314 -40.54 19.59 -14.17
C PHE A 314 -41.51 20.02 -13.07
N LEU A 315 -41.16 19.76 -11.80
CA LEU A 315 -41.96 20.20 -10.66
C LEU A 315 -42.02 21.74 -10.61
N TYR A 316 -40.89 22.43 -10.76
CA TYR A 316 -40.83 23.89 -10.69
C TYR A 316 -41.58 24.58 -11.84
N ASP A 317 -41.41 24.10 -13.08
CA ASP A 317 -42.07 24.61 -14.29
C ASP A 317 -43.60 24.50 -14.18
N ARG A 318 -44.10 23.41 -13.58
CA ARG A 318 -45.53 23.24 -13.29
C ARG A 318 -46.09 24.26 -12.29
N PHE A 319 -45.28 24.74 -11.34
CA PHE A 319 -45.71 25.74 -10.36
C PHE A 319 -45.59 27.18 -10.87
N TYR A 320 -44.63 27.47 -11.76
CA TYR A 320 -44.36 28.84 -12.22
C TYR A 320 -44.79 29.12 -13.68
N GLY A 321 -45.22 28.11 -14.43
CA GLY A 321 -45.82 28.27 -15.75
C GLY A 321 -44.84 28.74 -16.83
N SER A 322 -43.54 28.47 -16.67
CA SER A 322 -42.50 28.92 -17.62
C SER A 322 -42.51 28.18 -18.96
N GLY A 323 -43.29 27.10 -19.11
CA GLY A 323 -43.50 26.39 -20.37
C GLY A 323 -42.23 25.77 -20.95
N MET A 324 -41.21 25.51 -20.12
CA MET A 324 -39.89 25.07 -20.58
C MET A 324 -39.74 23.56 -20.69
N ALA A 325 -40.63 22.73 -20.12
CA ALA A 325 -40.40 21.29 -20.05
C ALA A 325 -41.51 20.45 -20.70
N SER A 326 -41.22 19.86 -21.87
CA SER A 326 -41.90 18.66 -22.38
C SER A 326 -41.11 17.40 -21.98
N VAL A 327 -40.92 17.19 -20.67
CA VAL A 327 -40.28 15.96 -20.18
C VAL A 327 -41.37 14.91 -19.94
N ASN A 328 -41.46 13.92 -20.82
CA ASN A 328 -42.27 12.72 -20.61
C ASN A 328 -41.60 11.85 -19.53
N MET A 329 -41.81 12.20 -18.26
CA MET A 329 -41.40 11.35 -17.13
C MET A 329 -42.50 10.33 -16.85
N GLU A 330 -42.29 9.09 -17.28
CA GLU A 330 -43.09 7.96 -16.81
C GLU A 330 -42.73 7.67 -15.35
N PHE A 331 -43.65 7.96 -14.43
CA PHE A 331 -43.55 7.58 -13.01
C PHE A 331 -43.83 6.09 -12.76
N SER A 332 -43.56 5.22 -13.73
CA SER A 332 -43.65 3.77 -13.55
C SER A 332 -42.44 3.27 -12.75
N PHE A 333 -42.57 2.15 -12.03
CA PHE A 333 -41.41 1.51 -11.37
C PHE A 333 -40.27 1.22 -12.36
N LEU A 334 -40.63 0.91 -13.62
CA LEU A 334 -39.69 0.79 -14.74
C LEU A 334 -39.05 2.13 -15.11
N GLY A 335 -39.78 3.25 -15.10
CA GLY A 335 -39.25 4.60 -15.30
C GLY A 335 -38.36 5.11 -14.14
N ILE A 336 -38.53 4.58 -12.93
CA ILE A 336 -37.62 4.82 -11.81
C ILE A 336 -36.36 3.94 -11.95
N ILE A 337 -36.49 2.71 -12.47
CA ILE A 337 -35.35 1.85 -12.76
C ILE A 337 -34.56 2.35 -13.97
N SER A 338 -35.20 2.98 -14.96
CA SER A 338 -34.54 3.57 -16.12
C SER A 338 -33.63 4.76 -15.76
N VAL A 339 -33.69 5.26 -14.53
CA VAL A 339 -32.67 6.19 -13.97
C VAL A 339 -31.29 5.52 -13.87
N PHE A 340 -31.25 4.20 -13.75
CA PHE A 340 -30.01 3.40 -13.76
C PHE A 340 -29.68 2.82 -15.13
N GLU A 341 -30.54 3.05 -16.14
CA GLU A 341 -30.27 2.63 -17.50
C GLU A 341 -29.39 3.70 -18.15
N PRO A 342 -28.19 3.36 -18.63
CA PRO A 342 -27.37 4.32 -19.37
C PRO A 342 -28.20 4.82 -20.54
N GLU A 343 -28.15 6.12 -20.81
CA GLU A 343 -28.71 6.60 -22.07
C GLU A 343 -28.02 5.86 -23.21
N SER A 344 -28.74 5.61 -24.29
CA SER A 344 -28.20 4.84 -25.43
C SER A 344 -27.09 5.58 -26.19
N ASP A 345 -26.48 6.61 -25.58
CA ASP A 345 -25.32 7.30 -26.10
C ASP A 345 -24.11 6.34 -26.08
N PRO A 346 -23.45 6.12 -27.24
CA PRO A 346 -22.21 5.36 -27.30
C PRO A 346 -21.13 5.79 -26.30
N VAL A 347 -21.08 7.07 -25.93
CA VAL A 347 -20.11 7.60 -24.96
C VAL A 347 -20.35 7.00 -23.58
N ASP A 348 -21.59 7.03 -23.08
CA ASP A 348 -21.97 6.45 -21.79
C ASP A 348 -21.67 4.95 -21.75
N ILE A 349 -22.02 4.21 -22.81
CA ILE A 349 -21.74 2.77 -22.92
C ILE A 349 -20.24 2.50 -22.77
N VAL A 350 -19.39 3.30 -23.42
CA VAL A 350 -17.93 3.16 -23.31
C VAL A 350 -17.44 3.49 -21.90
N GLU A 351 -17.95 4.52 -21.26
CA GLU A 351 -17.58 4.89 -19.88
C GLU A 351 -17.94 3.79 -18.88
N TYR A 352 -19.17 3.25 -18.96
CA TYR A 352 -19.59 2.12 -18.14
C TYR A 352 -18.77 0.86 -18.43
N ALA A 353 -18.47 0.56 -19.70
CA ALA A 353 -17.63 -0.57 -20.07
C ALA A 353 -16.21 -0.45 -19.49
N VAL A 354 -15.62 0.75 -19.50
CA VAL A 354 -14.31 1.01 -18.87
C VAL A 354 -14.39 0.85 -17.35
N ALA A 355 -15.43 1.40 -16.70
CA ALA A 355 -15.66 1.25 -15.27
C ALA A 355 -15.73 -0.23 -14.86
N MET A 356 -16.51 -1.02 -15.60
CA MET A 356 -16.68 -2.44 -15.38
C MET A 356 -15.40 -3.23 -15.67
N ALA A 357 -14.67 -2.90 -16.73
CA ALA A 357 -13.39 -3.53 -17.04
C ALA A 357 -12.37 -3.32 -15.91
N LEU A 358 -12.33 -2.14 -15.28
CA LEU A 358 -11.47 -1.86 -14.12
C LEU A 358 -11.86 -2.71 -12.90
N LEU A 359 -13.16 -2.82 -12.60
CA LEU A 359 -13.68 -3.67 -11.53
C LEU A 359 -13.37 -5.15 -11.77
N ILE A 360 -13.61 -5.66 -12.97
CA ILE A 360 -13.31 -7.05 -13.37
C ILE A 360 -11.81 -7.31 -13.25
N ARG A 361 -10.97 -6.42 -13.77
CA ARG A 361 -9.51 -6.56 -13.67
C ARG A 361 -9.04 -6.62 -12.22
N LYS A 362 -9.56 -5.77 -11.34
CA LYS A 362 -9.22 -5.77 -9.90
C LYS A 362 -9.72 -7.03 -9.20
N THR A 363 -10.92 -7.46 -9.53
CA THR A 363 -11.50 -8.73 -9.07
C THR A 363 -10.59 -9.90 -9.42
N LEU A 364 -10.13 -10.00 -10.67
CA LEU A 364 -9.22 -11.06 -11.12
C LEU A 364 -7.84 -11.00 -10.45
N LEU A 365 -7.36 -9.81 -10.09
CA LEU A 365 -6.09 -9.65 -9.37
C LEU A 365 -6.19 -10.11 -7.91
N LEU A 366 -7.28 -9.77 -7.22
CA LEU A 366 -7.50 -10.11 -5.81
C LEU A 366 -7.99 -11.56 -5.63
N ALA A 367 -8.66 -12.14 -6.63
CA ALA A 367 -9.19 -13.51 -6.57
C ALA A 367 -8.13 -14.60 -6.78
N ARG A 368 -6.87 -14.23 -7.08
CA ARG A 368 -5.82 -15.21 -7.39
C ARG A 368 -5.58 -16.14 -6.19
N PRO A 369 -5.59 -17.46 -6.39
CA PRO A 369 -5.34 -18.39 -5.30
C PRO A 369 -3.90 -18.26 -4.84
N GLN A 370 -3.72 -18.18 -3.52
CA GLN A 370 -2.41 -18.04 -2.87
C GLN A 370 -2.17 -19.26 -1.98
N HIS A 371 -0.95 -19.78 -2.01
CA HIS A 371 -0.56 -20.81 -1.04
C HIS A 371 0.92 -20.72 -0.70
N VAL A 372 1.23 -21.09 0.53
CA VAL A 372 2.60 -21.27 1.04
C VAL A 372 2.81 -22.77 1.25
N SER A 373 3.90 -23.28 0.69
CA SER A 373 4.36 -24.65 0.88
C SER A 373 5.61 -24.61 1.75
N ILE A 374 5.58 -25.31 2.88
CA ILE A 374 6.68 -25.37 3.83
C ILE A 374 7.13 -26.82 3.94
N ASP A 375 8.40 -27.07 3.69
CA ASP A 375 9.06 -28.33 4.01
C ASP A 375 10.30 -28.07 4.90
N ARG A 376 11.07 -29.12 5.21
CA ARG A 376 12.24 -28.98 6.11
C ARG A 376 13.33 -28.09 5.55
N THR A 377 13.45 -27.98 4.23
CA THR A 377 14.56 -27.28 3.58
C THR A 377 14.12 -25.92 3.03
N THR A 378 12.90 -25.81 2.53
CA THR A 378 12.42 -24.69 1.73
C THR A 378 10.99 -24.28 2.06
N THR A 379 10.80 -22.96 2.13
CA THR A 379 9.51 -22.29 2.22
C THR A 379 9.26 -21.61 0.89
N ARG A 380 8.22 -22.02 0.16
CA ARG A 380 7.86 -21.52 -1.16
C ARG A 380 6.51 -20.85 -1.16
N TYR A 381 6.40 -19.69 -1.79
CA TYR A 381 5.15 -18.96 -1.94
C TYR A 381 4.70 -18.93 -3.40
N TYR A 382 3.46 -19.31 -3.61
CA TYR A 382 2.86 -19.43 -4.92
C TYR A 382 1.61 -18.56 -5.05
N VAL A 383 1.53 -17.83 -6.15
CA VAL A 383 0.34 -17.07 -6.55
C VAL A 383 -0.11 -17.59 -7.91
N ASN A 384 -1.34 -18.09 -8.00
CA ASN A 384 -1.88 -18.69 -9.23
C ASN A 384 -0.93 -19.75 -9.84
N LYS A 385 -0.42 -20.67 -8.99
CA LYS A 385 0.56 -21.72 -9.34
C LYS A 385 1.95 -21.23 -9.79
N LYS A 386 2.18 -19.93 -9.89
CA LYS A 386 3.51 -19.36 -10.18
C LYS A 386 4.29 -19.15 -8.88
N LEU A 387 5.55 -19.57 -8.84
CA LEU A 387 6.45 -19.32 -7.72
C LEU A 387 6.81 -17.83 -7.70
N GLU A 388 6.47 -17.15 -6.62
CA GLU A 388 6.80 -15.73 -6.40
C GLU A 388 8.05 -15.56 -5.54
N GLY A 389 8.39 -16.56 -4.72
CA GLY A 389 9.63 -16.56 -3.94
C GLY A 389 9.86 -17.84 -3.17
N GLU A 390 11.11 -18.06 -2.80
CA GLU A 390 11.61 -19.22 -2.07
C GLU A 390 12.62 -18.76 -1.03
N CYS A 391 12.51 -19.29 0.19
CA CYS A 391 13.46 -19.09 1.28
C CYS A 391 13.85 -20.45 1.87
N LYS A 392 15.02 -20.55 2.47
CA LYS A 392 15.46 -21.74 3.21
C LYS A 392 14.84 -21.78 4.60
N THR A 393 13.98 -22.77 4.87
CA THR A 393 13.21 -22.85 6.12
C THR A 393 14.10 -22.92 7.37
N ALA A 394 15.24 -23.63 7.27
CA ALA A 394 16.19 -23.78 8.37
C ALA A 394 16.89 -22.47 8.77
N GLU A 395 17.12 -21.57 7.81
CA GLU A 395 17.84 -20.30 8.02
C GLU A 395 16.92 -19.11 8.30
N MET A 396 15.60 -19.31 8.31
CA MET A 396 14.64 -18.25 8.59
C MET A 396 14.59 -17.97 10.08
N ASP A 397 15.05 -16.80 10.52
CA ASP A 397 15.03 -16.44 11.96
C ASP A 397 13.61 -16.18 12.46
N HIS A 398 12.84 -15.35 11.73
CA HIS A 398 11.51 -14.91 12.14
C HIS A 398 10.56 -14.74 10.97
N VAL A 399 9.26 -14.76 11.29
CA VAL A 399 8.17 -14.33 10.42
C VAL A 399 7.63 -13.03 10.99
N TRP A 400 7.40 -12.02 10.17
CA TRP A 400 6.85 -10.73 10.61
C TRP A 400 5.50 -10.46 9.96
N LEU A 401 4.54 -10.01 10.77
CA LEU A 401 3.28 -9.44 10.29
C LEU A 401 3.37 -7.91 10.39
N LEU A 402 3.40 -7.24 9.24
CA LEU A 402 3.36 -5.78 9.13
C LEU A 402 1.93 -5.33 8.96
N THR A 403 1.48 -4.33 9.72
CA THR A 403 0.08 -3.88 9.69
C THR A 403 -0.16 -2.62 8.87
N SER A 404 0.90 -1.92 8.46
CA SER A 404 0.85 -0.61 7.79
C SER A 404 1.96 -0.51 6.73
N PRO A 405 1.73 0.20 5.59
CA PRO A 405 0.49 0.88 5.16
C PRO A 405 -0.60 -0.09 4.68
N GLU A 406 -0.19 -1.25 4.19
CA GLU A 406 -1.07 -2.37 3.87
C GLU A 406 -0.57 -3.61 4.60
N PRO A 407 -1.47 -4.44 5.15
CA PRO A 407 -1.07 -5.63 5.88
C PRO A 407 -0.27 -6.58 4.98
N THR A 408 0.86 -7.08 5.47
CA THR A 408 1.74 -8.01 4.75
C THR A 408 2.46 -8.95 5.70
N ILE A 409 2.70 -10.18 5.24
CA ILE A 409 3.56 -11.13 5.95
C ILE A 409 4.89 -11.20 5.25
N VAL A 410 5.96 -11.03 6.02
CA VAL A 410 7.34 -11.10 5.56
C VAL A 410 8.00 -12.35 6.13
N LEU A 411 8.56 -13.13 5.22
CA LEU A 411 9.37 -14.32 5.49
C LEU A 411 10.76 -13.99 4.94
N SER A 412 11.81 -14.08 5.76
CA SER A 412 13.17 -13.73 5.31
C SER A 412 14.18 -14.73 5.81
N ASP A 413 15.06 -15.18 4.92
CA ASP A 413 16.32 -15.86 5.23
C ASP A 413 17.48 -14.89 4.91
N PRO A 414 18.76 -15.24 5.18
CA PRO A 414 19.91 -14.37 4.91
C PRO A 414 20.01 -13.81 3.48
N ASP A 415 19.53 -14.55 2.48
CA ASP A 415 19.80 -14.31 1.05
C ASP A 415 18.59 -13.81 0.26
N SER A 416 17.38 -14.08 0.76
CA SER A 416 16.11 -13.94 0.05
C SER A 416 14.99 -13.52 1.01
N SER A 417 13.90 -12.98 0.46
CA SER A 417 12.72 -12.61 1.25
C SER A 417 11.46 -12.79 0.44
N ILE A 418 10.46 -13.43 1.05
CA ILE A 418 9.12 -13.61 0.49
C ILE A 418 8.17 -12.61 1.15
N VAL A 419 7.34 -11.97 0.33
CA VAL A 419 6.30 -11.03 0.77
C VAL A 419 4.93 -11.60 0.38
N VAL A 420 4.16 -12.05 1.37
CA VAL A 420 2.77 -12.44 1.17
C VAL A 420 1.90 -11.19 1.30
N LYS A 421 1.11 -10.93 0.25
CA LYS A 421 0.31 -9.70 0.08
C LYS A 421 -1.07 -10.04 -0.49
N ASN A 422 -1.98 -9.07 -0.45
CA ASN A 422 -3.32 -9.17 -1.04
C ASN A 422 -4.20 -10.28 -0.41
N LEU A 423 -4.05 -10.55 0.89
CA LEU A 423 -5.11 -11.26 1.62
C LEU A 423 -6.27 -10.29 1.89
N LYS A 424 -7.49 -10.81 2.01
CA LYS A 424 -8.73 -10.01 1.91
C LYS A 424 -9.01 -9.21 3.18
N SER A 425 -8.50 -9.66 4.33
CA SER A 425 -8.75 -9.02 5.62
C SER A 425 -7.58 -9.16 6.59
N MET A 426 -7.50 -8.25 7.56
CA MET A 426 -6.49 -8.33 8.62
C MET A 426 -6.61 -9.62 9.46
N GLN A 427 -7.83 -10.15 9.63
CA GLN A 427 -8.05 -11.43 10.31
C GLN A 427 -7.44 -12.59 9.52
N GLU A 428 -7.59 -12.60 8.19
CA GLU A 428 -6.96 -13.59 7.32
C GLU A 428 -5.43 -13.50 7.40
N PHE A 429 -4.88 -12.28 7.38
CA PHE A 429 -3.44 -12.08 7.61
C PHE A 429 -2.96 -12.67 8.95
N LYS A 430 -3.69 -12.43 10.05
CA LYS A 430 -3.35 -12.99 11.35
C LYS A 430 -3.43 -14.52 11.35
N SER A 431 -4.52 -15.11 10.87
CA SER A 431 -4.68 -16.55 10.82
C SER A 431 -3.62 -17.22 9.92
N PHE A 432 -3.28 -16.60 8.79
CA PHE A 432 -2.27 -17.10 7.85
C PHE A 432 -0.87 -17.02 8.44
N PHE A 433 -0.57 -15.91 9.13
CA PHE A 433 0.65 -15.73 9.89
C PHE A 433 0.82 -16.81 10.98
N HIS A 434 -0.22 -17.06 11.79
CA HIS A 434 -0.17 -18.07 12.84
C HIS A 434 0.08 -19.48 12.28
N LYS A 435 -0.64 -19.87 11.23
CA LYS A 435 -0.48 -21.19 10.58
C LYS A 435 0.91 -21.38 9.97
N ILE A 436 1.48 -20.35 9.35
CA ILE A 436 2.86 -20.40 8.83
C ILE A 436 3.83 -20.62 9.97
N ARG A 437 3.69 -19.86 11.06
CA ARG A 437 4.60 -19.95 12.20
C ARG A 437 4.55 -21.32 12.87
N GLU A 438 3.37 -21.86 13.11
CA GLU A 438 3.17 -23.21 13.67
C GLU A 438 3.81 -24.29 12.79
N ALA A 439 3.59 -24.21 11.47
CA ALA A 439 4.21 -25.12 10.51
C ALA A 439 5.75 -25.01 10.51
N MET A 440 6.30 -23.80 10.63
CA MET A 440 7.75 -23.59 10.73
C MET A 440 8.32 -24.13 12.03
N GLU A 441 7.65 -23.94 13.17
CA GLU A 441 8.08 -24.45 14.47
C GLU A 441 8.14 -25.99 14.45
N THR A 442 7.18 -26.65 13.79
CA THR A 442 7.16 -28.11 13.60
C THR A 442 8.44 -28.62 12.91
N PHE A 443 8.89 -27.95 11.86
CA PHE A 443 10.08 -28.35 11.11
C PHE A 443 11.40 -27.92 11.75
N LYS A 444 11.39 -26.90 12.62
CA LYS A 444 12.57 -26.49 13.42
C LYS A 444 12.77 -27.36 14.66
N ALA A 445 11.69 -27.81 15.30
CA ALA A 445 11.74 -28.56 16.55
C ALA A 445 12.06 -30.06 16.37
N THR A 446 12.03 -30.59 15.14
CA THR A 446 12.39 -31.99 14.87
C THR A 446 13.89 -32.07 14.56
N PRO A 447 14.77 -32.47 15.51
CA PRO A 447 16.18 -32.63 15.22
C PRO A 447 16.40 -33.69 14.14
N ILE A 448 17.48 -33.52 13.39
CA ILE A 448 18.01 -34.51 12.46
C ILE A 448 18.40 -35.73 13.29
N HIS A 449 17.48 -36.67 13.51
CA HIS A 449 17.90 -38.04 13.76
C HIS A 449 18.51 -38.51 12.45
N GLU A 450 19.85 -38.52 12.44
CA GLU A 450 20.63 -39.39 11.57
C GLU A 450 19.89 -40.72 11.48
N ARG A 451 19.60 -41.15 10.25
CA ARG A 451 19.23 -42.53 10.02
C ARG A 451 20.30 -43.37 10.70
N PRO A 452 19.96 -44.31 11.62
CA PRO A 452 20.94 -45.30 12.02
C PRO A 452 21.38 -46.00 10.74
N ASN A 453 22.69 -46.00 10.52
CA ASN A 453 23.34 -46.73 9.45
C ASN A 453 22.65 -48.10 9.29
N ALA A 454 22.10 -48.35 8.11
CA ALA A 454 21.75 -49.70 7.73
C ALA A 454 23.03 -50.56 7.86
N ALA A 455 22.83 -51.71 8.48
CA ALA A 455 23.81 -52.59 9.11
C ALA A 455 25.02 -53.00 8.23
N PRO A 456 26.13 -53.40 8.88
CA PRO A 456 27.30 -53.98 8.22
C PRO A 456 27.02 -55.41 7.71
N GLY A 457 27.64 -55.73 6.57
CA GLY A 457 28.13 -57.05 6.13
C GLY A 457 27.28 -58.28 6.42
N ILE A 458 26.60 -58.78 5.38
CA ILE A 458 26.36 -60.23 5.26
C ILE A 458 27.54 -60.78 4.46
N GLU A 459 28.44 -61.48 5.16
CA GLU A 459 29.43 -62.37 4.55
C GLU A 459 28.68 -63.50 3.83
N MET A 460 28.91 -63.62 2.52
CA MET A 460 28.57 -64.83 1.78
C MET A 460 29.69 -65.84 2.00
N SER A 461 29.35 -66.95 2.66
CA SER A 461 30.13 -68.19 2.63
C SER A 461 29.89 -68.89 1.29
N PRO A 462 30.92 -69.49 0.66
CA PRO A 462 30.76 -70.19 -0.61
C PRO A 462 30.38 -71.65 -0.35
N ASP A 463 29.26 -72.08 -0.91
CA ASP A 463 29.02 -73.48 -1.24
C ASP A 463 28.18 -73.55 -2.53
N LEU A 464 28.72 -74.35 -3.46
CA LEU A 464 28.29 -74.71 -4.84
C LEU A 464 28.76 -73.82 -5.99
#